data_AF-A0A3S1SEW0-F1
#
_entry.id   AF-A0A3S1SEW0-F1
#
_cell.length_a   1.000
_cell.length_b   1.000
_cell.length_c   1.000
_cell.angle_alpha   90.00
_cell.angle_beta   90.00
_cell.angle_gamma   90.00
#
_symmetry.space_group_name_H-M   'P 1'
#
loop_
_entity.id
_entity.type
_entity.pdbx_description
1 polymer ?
#
loop_
_entity_poly.entity_id
_entity_poly.type
_entity_poly.pdbx_seq_one_letter_code
_entity_poly.pdbx_strand_id
1 'polypeptide(L)'
;MSKVPRIPNLGGARAFVLHRPHPTVQAITRQLSAIGLETIGCWPELPAEALAADFVFFDADLGFDEQFPWAPGEAPMPLVALIGSEAPGRIEWALSHKADAQLLKPVGNAGVYSALLIARQSFE
;
A
#
# COMPACT_ATOMS: atom_id res chain seq x y z
N MET A 1 18.51 25.63 -3.98
CA MET A 1 19.01 24.69 -2.97
C MET A 1 17.92 23.65 -2.75
N SER A 2 18.11 22.42 -3.25
CA SER A 2 17.11 21.36 -3.06
C SER A 2 17.07 21.00 -1.58
N LYS A 3 15.91 21.17 -0.94
CA LYS A 3 15.72 20.85 0.47
C LYS A 3 15.77 19.33 0.56
N VAL A 4 16.76 18.77 1.28
CA VAL A 4 16.80 17.32 1.53
C VAL A 4 15.44 16.93 2.14
N PRO A 5 14.72 15.95 1.56
CA PRO A 5 13.43 15.52 2.11
C PRO A 5 13.66 15.10 3.57
N ARG A 6 12.99 15.78 4.51
CA ARG A 6 13.01 15.35 5.90
C ARG A 6 12.14 14.11 5.98
N ILE A 7 12.71 13.03 6.50
CA ILE A 7 11.98 11.82 6.80
C ILE A 7 10.81 12.17 7.74
N PRO A 8 9.54 12.00 7.31
CA PRO A 8 8.38 12.27 8.15
C PRO A 8 8.29 11.26 9.30
N ASN A 9 7.72 11.69 10.42
CA ASN A 9 7.32 10.77 11.47
C ASN A 9 6.06 10.02 11.02
N LEU A 10 6.13 8.69 11.00
CA LEU A 10 5.03 7.81 10.57
C LEU A 10 4.27 7.19 11.74
N GLY A 11 4.68 7.43 12.99
CA GLY A 11 4.01 6.90 14.17
C GLY A 11 2.57 7.40 14.27
N GLY A 12 1.64 6.46 14.52
CA GLY A 12 0.20 6.72 14.61
C GLY A 12 -0.53 6.78 13.27
N ALA A 13 0.17 6.68 12.13
CA ALA A 13 -0.49 6.65 10.82
C ALA A 13 -1.27 5.34 10.62
N ARG A 14 -2.39 5.43 9.90
CA ARG A 14 -3.31 4.30 9.64
C ARG A 14 -3.06 3.70 8.27
N ALA A 15 -2.72 2.42 8.23
CA ALA A 15 -2.50 1.67 7.00
C ALA A 15 -3.54 0.56 6.83
N PHE A 16 -4.21 0.52 5.69
CA PHE A 16 -5.07 -0.61 5.32
C PHE A 16 -4.31 -1.60 4.43
N VAL A 17 -4.54 -2.88 4.63
CA VAL A 17 -4.00 -3.96 3.79
C VAL A 17 -5.16 -4.73 3.17
N LEU A 18 -5.47 -4.41 1.91
CA LEU A 18 -6.46 -5.07 1.07
C LEU A 18 -5.85 -6.33 0.46
N HIS A 19 -5.92 -7.43 1.21
CA HIS A 19 -5.37 -8.71 0.79
C HIS A 19 -6.01 -9.83 1.61
N ARG A 20 -6.31 -10.96 0.98
CA ARG A 20 -6.75 -12.19 1.68
C ARG A 20 -5.72 -12.64 2.74
N PRO A 21 -6.08 -13.47 3.72
CA PRO A 21 -5.09 -14.04 4.65
C PRO A 21 -3.89 -14.65 3.91
N HIS A 22 -2.69 -14.12 4.16
CA HIS A 22 -1.47 -14.49 3.44
C HIS A 22 -0.22 -14.19 4.30
N PRO A 23 0.87 -14.97 4.19
CA PRO A 23 2.11 -14.71 4.92
C PRO A 23 2.69 -13.30 4.72
N THR A 24 2.56 -12.75 3.50
CA THR A 24 2.93 -11.35 3.19
C THR A 24 2.21 -10.34 4.09
N VAL A 25 0.91 -10.53 4.36
CA VAL A 25 0.14 -9.62 5.22
C VAL A 25 0.68 -9.63 6.64
N GLN A 26 1.05 -10.80 7.16
CA GLN A 26 1.64 -10.92 8.49
C GLN A 26 3.01 -10.23 8.55
N ALA A 27 3.84 -10.40 7.51
CA ALA A 27 5.14 -9.75 7.42
C ALA A 27 5.02 -8.21 7.37
N ILE A 28 4.12 -7.70 6.51
CA ILE A 28 3.83 -6.26 6.41
C ILE A 28 3.30 -5.73 7.72
N THR A 29 2.28 -6.35 8.30
CA THR A 29 1.67 -5.92 9.57
C THR A 29 2.73 -5.81 10.67
N ARG A 30 3.61 -6.81 10.80
CA ARG A 30 4.71 -6.76 11.78
C ARG A 30 5.65 -5.57 11.55
N GLN A 31 6.03 -5.31 10.30
CA GLN A 31 6.92 -4.19 9.96
C GLN A 31 6.24 -2.84 10.20
N LEU A 32 4.98 -2.69 9.78
CA LEU A 32 4.19 -1.48 10.00
C LEU A 32 4.02 -1.18 11.50
N SER A 33 3.70 -2.20 12.32
CA SER A 33 3.63 -2.04 13.77
C SER A 33 4.97 -1.69 14.40
N ALA A 34 6.09 -2.24 13.91
CA ALA A 34 7.42 -1.87 14.40
C ALA A 34 7.81 -0.43 14.07
N ILE A 35 7.30 0.11 12.95
CA ILE A 35 7.45 1.52 12.57
C ILE A 35 6.51 2.42 13.40
N GLY A 36 5.42 1.86 13.93
CA GLY A 36 4.44 2.55 14.77
C GLY A 36 3.12 2.89 14.07
N LEU A 37 2.83 2.27 12.93
CA LEU A 37 1.54 2.43 12.23
C LEU A 37 0.48 1.48 12.80
N GLU A 38 -0.76 1.95 12.79
CA GLU A 38 -1.95 1.12 13.03
C GLU A 38 -2.33 0.43 11.73
N THR A 39 -2.34 -0.91 11.72
CA THR A 39 -2.61 -1.68 10.50
C THR A 39 -3.98 -2.36 10.58
N ILE A 40 -4.81 -2.18 9.55
CA ILE A 40 -6.11 -2.83 9.41
C ILE A 40 -6.09 -3.74 8.17
N GLY A 41 -6.27 -5.04 8.37
CA GLY A 41 -6.45 -5.99 7.27
C GLY A 41 -7.90 -5.99 6.80
N CYS A 42 -8.12 -6.04 5.48
CA CYS A 42 -9.44 -6.12 4.88
C CYS A 42 -9.43 -7.00 3.62
N TRP A 43 -10.53 -7.71 3.41
CA TRP A 43 -10.80 -8.54 2.24
C TRP A 43 -12.29 -8.93 2.28
N PRO A 44 -13.01 -9.03 1.14
CA PRO A 44 -12.54 -8.79 -0.23
C PRO A 44 -12.53 -7.33 -0.64
N GLU A 45 -13.15 -6.44 0.13
CA GLU A 45 -13.33 -5.04 -0.23
C GLU A 45 -12.67 -4.14 0.82
N LEU A 46 -12.25 -2.96 0.38
CA LEU A 46 -11.75 -1.91 1.23
C LEU A 46 -12.95 -1.13 1.78
N PRO A 47 -13.14 -1.08 3.10
CA PRO A 47 -14.34 -0.50 3.67
C PRO A 47 -14.27 1.04 3.61
N ALA A 48 -15.42 1.72 3.69
CA ALA A 48 -15.50 3.17 3.49
C ALA A 48 -14.63 3.98 4.49
N GLU A 49 -14.36 3.43 5.67
CA GLU A 49 -13.46 4.04 6.66
C GLU A 49 -12.01 4.18 6.15
N ALA A 50 -11.63 3.42 5.13
CA ALA A 50 -10.33 3.54 4.50
C ALA A 50 -10.13 4.86 3.75
N LEU A 51 -11.20 5.61 3.45
CA LEU A 51 -11.08 6.97 2.90
C LEU A 51 -10.31 7.93 3.82
N ALA A 52 -10.20 7.60 5.12
CA ALA A 52 -9.41 8.34 6.11
C ALA A 52 -8.04 7.69 6.40
N ALA A 53 -7.58 6.74 5.59
CA ALA A 53 -6.29 6.09 5.75
C ALA A 53 -5.11 6.99 5.31
N ASP A 54 -3.95 6.79 5.93
CA ASP A 54 -2.69 7.40 5.49
C ASP A 54 -2.05 6.62 4.35
N PHE A 55 -2.27 5.30 4.29
CA PHE A 55 -1.71 4.40 3.29
C PHE A 55 -2.66 3.23 3.01
N VAL A 56 -2.66 2.75 1.77
CA VAL A 56 -3.34 1.50 1.40
C VAL A 56 -2.37 0.59 0.67
N PHE A 57 -2.23 -0.63 1.17
CA PHE A 57 -1.54 -1.72 0.50
C PHE A 57 -2.58 -2.61 -0.17
N PHE A 58 -2.41 -2.96 -1.44
CA PHE A 58 -3.39 -3.78 -2.17
C PHE A 58 -2.74 -4.91 -2.95
N ASP A 59 -3.46 -6.03 -3.08
CA ASP A 59 -3.01 -7.20 -3.85
C ASP A 59 -3.12 -6.97 -5.36
N ALA A 60 -2.00 -6.81 -6.06
CA ALA A 60 -2.00 -6.68 -7.52
C ALA A 60 -2.27 -8.02 -8.25
N ASP A 61 -2.02 -9.16 -7.60
CA ASP A 61 -2.12 -10.47 -8.23
C ASP A 61 -3.56 -10.97 -8.35
N LEU A 62 -4.39 -10.61 -7.37
CA LEU A 62 -5.78 -11.07 -7.23
C LEU A 62 -6.79 -9.92 -7.08
N GLY A 63 -6.31 -8.68 -7.10
CA GLY A 63 -7.18 -7.52 -6.99
C GLY A 63 -8.04 -7.29 -8.23
N PHE A 64 -9.14 -6.55 -8.00
CA PHE A 64 -10.10 -6.09 -9.01
C PHE A 64 -10.72 -4.74 -8.59
N ASP A 65 -11.34 -4.03 -9.53
CA ASP A 65 -11.68 -2.60 -9.36
C ASP A 65 -12.75 -2.36 -8.30
N GLU A 66 -13.74 -3.24 -8.20
CA GLU A 66 -14.86 -3.10 -7.25
C GLU A 66 -14.46 -3.26 -5.78
N GLN A 67 -13.18 -3.55 -5.50
CA GLN A 67 -12.67 -3.59 -4.13
C GLN A 67 -12.41 -2.22 -3.53
N PHE A 68 -12.34 -1.17 -4.34
CA PHE A 68 -12.02 0.18 -3.89
C PHE A 68 -13.28 1.06 -3.84
N PRO A 69 -13.43 1.93 -2.82
CA PRO A 69 -14.56 2.85 -2.73
C PRO A 69 -14.39 4.10 -3.61
N TRP A 70 -13.46 4.09 -4.56
CA TRP A 70 -13.15 5.17 -5.50
C TRP A 70 -12.86 4.61 -6.90
N ALA A 71 -12.92 5.46 -7.93
CA ALA A 71 -12.54 5.06 -9.28
C ALA A 71 -11.01 4.91 -9.43
N PRO A 72 -10.51 4.05 -10.34
CA PRO A 72 -9.08 3.85 -10.53
C PRO A 72 -8.32 5.17 -10.74
N GLY A 73 -7.25 5.37 -9.95
CA GLY A 73 -6.41 6.56 -10.01
C GLY A 73 -6.96 7.81 -9.30
N GLU A 74 -8.05 7.65 -8.54
CA GLU A 74 -8.66 8.70 -7.69
C GLU A 74 -8.49 8.43 -6.18
N ALA A 75 -7.55 7.56 -5.80
CA ALA A 75 -7.27 7.28 -4.39
C ALA A 75 -6.91 8.58 -3.64
N PRO A 76 -7.52 8.84 -2.47
CA PRO A 76 -7.24 10.06 -1.70
C PRO A 76 -6.01 9.92 -0.78
N MET A 77 -5.26 8.82 -0.89
CA MET A 77 -4.04 8.54 -0.14
C MET A 77 -3.04 7.75 -0.97
N PRO A 78 -1.76 7.70 -0.56
CA PRO A 78 -0.75 6.89 -1.21
C PRO A 78 -1.10 5.40 -1.25
N LEU A 79 -0.93 4.80 -2.43
CA LEU A 79 -1.14 3.37 -2.68
C LEU A 79 0.18 2.61 -2.82
N VAL A 80 0.24 1.41 -2.23
CA VAL A 80 1.38 0.49 -2.37
C VAL A 80 0.90 -0.85 -2.95
N ALA A 81 1.33 -1.15 -4.16
CA ALA A 81 1.00 -2.41 -4.83
C ALA A 81 1.80 -3.58 -4.26
N LEU A 82 1.14 -4.68 -3.92
CA LEU A 82 1.77 -5.94 -3.55
C LEU A 82 1.79 -6.87 -4.76
N ILE A 83 2.96 -7.01 -5.39
CA ILE A 83 3.12 -7.69 -6.69
C ILE A 83 3.88 -8.99 -6.48
N GLY A 84 3.26 -10.14 -6.79
CA GLY A 84 3.96 -11.43 -6.85
C GLY A 84 4.16 -11.90 -8.28
N SER A 85 3.19 -11.64 -9.15
CA SER A 85 3.20 -11.94 -10.57
C SER A 85 3.47 -10.67 -11.36
N GLU A 86 4.65 -10.56 -11.96
CA GLU A 86 4.99 -9.49 -12.90
C GLU A 86 4.37 -9.74 -14.30
N ALA A 87 3.24 -10.44 -14.35
CA ALA A 87 2.47 -10.58 -15.58
C ALA A 87 2.07 -9.18 -16.07
N PRO A 88 2.25 -8.85 -17.37
CA PRO A 88 2.02 -7.51 -17.89
C PRO A 88 0.67 -6.91 -17.50
N GLY A 89 -0.42 -7.68 -17.60
CA GLY A 89 -1.76 -7.21 -17.23
C GLY A 89 -1.93 -6.88 -15.75
N ARG A 90 -1.15 -7.51 -14.84
CA ARG A 90 -1.17 -7.15 -13.41
C ARG A 90 -0.38 -5.88 -13.12
N ILE A 91 0.71 -5.66 -13.84
CA ILE A 91 1.47 -4.40 -13.78
C ILE A 91 0.61 -3.26 -14.33
N GLU A 92 0.00 -3.44 -15.51
CA GLU A 92 -0.89 -2.47 -16.12
C GLU A 92 -2.06 -2.12 -15.20
N TRP A 93 -2.67 -3.11 -14.54
CA TRP A 93 -3.74 -2.90 -13.58
C TRP A 93 -3.29 -2.12 -12.33
N ALA A 94 -2.14 -2.46 -11.74
CA ALA A 94 -1.60 -1.69 -10.62
C ALA A 94 -1.28 -0.23 -11.00
N LEU A 95 -0.81 -0.01 -12.23
CA LEU A 95 -0.55 1.32 -12.77
C LEU A 95 -1.83 2.10 -13.06
N SER A 96 -2.92 1.46 -13.50
CA SER A 96 -4.22 2.15 -13.71
C SER A 96 -4.83 2.65 -12.39
N HIS A 97 -4.51 1.99 -11.28
CA HIS A 97 -4.84 2.47 -9.94
C HIS A 97 -3.91 3.58 -9.42
N LYS A 98 -2.88 3.95 -10.17
CA LYS A 98 -1.80 4.88 -9.76
C LYS A 98 -1.10 4.45 -8.47
N ALA A 99 -0.62 3.21 -8.41
CA ALA A 99 0.25 2.79 -7.31
C ALA A 99 1.48 3.70 -7.19
N ASP A 100 1.68 4.31 -6.02
CA ASP A 100 2.76 5.26 -5.72
C ASP A 100 4.07 4.56 -5.33
N ALA A 101 3.97 3.31 -4.86
CA ALA A 101 5.10 2.42 -4.66
C ALA A 101 4.69 0.96 -4.85
N GLN A 102 5.67 0.06 -4.81
CA GLN A 102 5.45 -1.37 -4.90
C GLN A 102 6.28 -2.16 -3.89
N LEU A 103 5.78 -3.34 -3.51
CA LEU A 103 6.48 -4.35 -2.76
C LEU A 103 6.34 -5.70 -3.48
N LEU A 104 7.47 -6.34 -3.75
CA LEU A 104 7.49 -7.66 -4.37
C LEU A 104 7.21 -8.75 -3.33
N LYS A 105 6.33 -9.69 -3.66
CA LYS A 105 6.09 -10.90 -2.85
C LYS A 105 7.15 -11.95 -3.18
N PRO A 106 7.62 -12.74 -2.19
CA PRO A 106 7.28 -12.66 -0.76
C PRO A 106 7.89 -11.43 -0.11
N VAL A 107 7.10 -10.73 0.72
CA VAL A 107 7.59 -9.51 1.40
C VAL A 107 8.44 -9.90 2.60
N GLY A 108 9.71 -9.50 2.57
CA GLY A 108 10.66 -9.67 3.66
C GLY A 108 10.59 -8.57 4.72
N ASN A 109 11.64 -8.48 5.54
CA ASN A 109 11.75 -7.43 6.57
C ASN A 109 12.27 -6.08 6.03
N ALA A 110 12.80 -6.07 4.81
CA ALA A 110 13.29 -4.86 4.15
C ALA A 110 12.26 -4.36 3.14
N GLY A 111 12.34 -3.08 2.78
CA GLY A 111 11.53 -2.48 1.73
C GLY A 111 10.24 -1.79 2.19
N VAL A 112 9.60 -2.27 3.27
CA VAL A 112 8.33 -1.68 3.76
C VAL A 112 8.50 -0.20 4.12
N TYR A 113 9.56 0.14 4.86
CA TYR A 113 9.82 1.51 5.26
C TYR A 113 10.12 2.43 4.07
N SER A 114 10.96 1.97 3.13
CA SER A 114 11.25 2.74 1.91
C SER A 114 10.01 2.89 1.02
N ALA A 115 9.17 1.86 0.92
CA ALA A 115 7.93 1.92 0.16
C ALA A 115 6.96 2.97 0.73
N LEU A 116 6.83 3.07 2.06
CA LEU A 116 6.02 4.13 2.69
C LEU A 116 6.53 5.53 2.35
N LEU A 117 7.85 5.75 2.42
CA LEU A 117 8.44 7.05 2.13
C LEU A 117 8.32 7.44 0.66
N ILE A 118 8.57 6.49 -0.25
CA ILE A 118 8.44 6.69 -1.69
C ILE A 118 6.99 6.94 -2.06
N ALA A 119 6.06 6.14 -1.53
CA ALA A 119 4.64 6.31 -1.79
C ALA A 119 4.14 7.69 -1.34
N ARG A 120 4.49 8.10 -0.12
CA ARG A 120 4.14 9.44 0.40
C ARG A 120 4.68 10.54 -0.51
N GLN A 121 5.93 10.43 -0.96
CA GLN A 121 6.56 11.45 -1.79
C GLN A 121 6.03 11.48 -3.23
N SER A 122 5.61 10.34 -3.78
CA SER A 122 5.04 10.22 -5.13
C SER A 122 3.59 10.71 -5.20
N PHE A 123 2.86 10.60 -4.09
CA PHE A 123 1.47 11.05 -3.97
C PHE A 123 1.34 12.58 -3.80
N GLU A 124 2.33 13.23 -3.17
CA GLU A 124 2.42 14.69 -3.01
C GLU A 124 2.61 15.44 -4.35
#